data_AF-A0A443SWY7-F1
#
_entry.id   AF-A0A443SWY7-F1
#
_cell.length_a   1.000
_cell.length_b   1.000
_cell.length_c   1.000
_cell.angle_alpha   90.00
_cell.angle_beta   90.00
_cell.angle_gamma   90.00
#
_symmetry.space_group_name_H-M   'P 1'
#
loop_
_entity.id
_entity.type
_entity.pdbx_description
1 polymer ?
#
loop_
_entity_poly.entity_id
_entity_poly.type
_entity_poly.pdbx_seq_one_letter_code
_entity_poly.pdbx_strand_id
1 'polypeptide(L)'
;MWQGLLALKNDQAAVQMHFVSGSPRIAHASLPPVMSEGGTPPVRIAQRMRLEQAQLEGVARKMQMVEEHCILLALPCGRDHMDVLQQSNNLRNGFINYLQSKQAAGIVNSNAPGSQQPAYVIHIFPSCDFSSENLARIAPDLLHSIAEIAHLLIMIATV
;
A
#
# COMPACT_ATOMS: atom_id res chain seq x y z
N MET A 1 -5.49 -10.70 -0.36
CA MET A 1 -6.00 -10.11 0.88
C MET A 1 -7.08 -9.09 0.63
N TRP A 2 -6.89 -8.19 -0.32
CA TRP A 2 -7.88 -7.16 -0.67
C TRP A 2 -7.77 -6.82 -2.14
N GLN A 3 -8.86 -6.42 -2.77
CA GLN A 3 -8.87 -5.93 -4.14
C GLN A 3 -9.77 -4.70 -4.20
N GLY A 4 -9.32 -3.65 -4.88
CA GLY A 4 -10.09 -2.43 -5.02
C GLY A 4 -9.29 -1.33 -5.71
N LEU A 5 -9.73 -0.09 -5.54
CA LEU A 5 -9.15 1.07 -6.20
C LEU A 5 -8.26 1.84 -5.22
N LEU A 6 -7.07 2.23 -5.66
CA LEU A 6 -6.32 3.32 -5.04
C LEU A 6 -6.68 4.63 -5.75
N ALA A 7 -6.75 5.72 -5.00
CA ALA A 7 -6.99 7.04 -5.54
C ALA A 7 -5.97 8.04 -5.00
N LEU A 8 -5.33 8.79 -5.90
CA LEU A 8 -4.39 9.86 -5.55
C LEU A 8 -4.66 11.06 -6.46
N LYS A 9 -5.04 12.20 -5.86
CA LYS A 9 -5.54 13.37 -6.60
C LYS A 9 -6.73 12.99 -7.50
N ASN A 10 -6.54 13.10 -8.82
CA ASN A 10 -7.49 12.79 -9.87
C ASN A 10 -7.24 11.42 -10.52
N ASP A 11 -6.13 10.77 -10.17
CA ASP A 11 -5.72 9.48 -10.72
C ASP A 11 -6.29 8.33 -9.86
N GLN A 12 -6.65 7.24 -10.53
CA GLN A 12 -7.10 6.01 -9.90
C GLN A 12 -6.46 4.80 -10.58
N ALA A 13 -6.17 3.77 -9.78
CA ALA A 13 -5.64 2.51 -10.28
C ALA A 13 -6.28 1.35 -9.51
N ALA A 14 -6.75 0.34 -10.24
CA ALA A 14 -7.21 -0.91 -9.65
C ALA A 14 -6.02 -1.78 -9.25
N VAL A 15 -6.02 -2.22 -7.99
CA VAL A 15 -4.94 -3.03 -7.43
C VAL A 15 -5.48 -4.19 -6.61
N GLN A 16 -4.68 -5.25 -6.59
CA GLN A 16 -4.83 -6.38 -5.69
C GLN A 16 -3.68 -6.37 -4.68
N MET A 17 -4.03 -6.40 -3.40
CA MET A 17 -3.10 -6.44 -2.28
C MET A 17 -2.89 -7.88 -1.82
N HIS A 18 -1.64 -8.31 -1.87
CA HIS A 18 -1.16 -9.63 -1.48
C HIS A 18 -0.46 -9.54 -0.12
N PHE A 19 -0.70 -10.50 0.76
CA PHE A 19 -0.02 -10.52 2.05
C PHE A 19 1.46 -10.85 1.87
N VAL A 20 2.32 -10.15 2.61
CA VAL A 20 3.76 -10.42 2.64
C VAL A 20 4.21 -10.77 4.06
N SER A 21 3.86 -9.96 5.07
CA SER A 21 4.31 -10.17 6.46
C SER A 21 3.44 -9.42 7.49
N GLY A 22 3.63 -9.72 8.77
CA GLY A 22 2.94 -9.07 9.89
C GLY A 22 1.61 -9.74 10.24
N SER A 23 0.68 -8.99 10.83
CA SER A 23 -0.63 -9.49 11.24
C SER A 23 -1.70 -9.21 10.18
N PRO A 24 -2.26 -10.23 9.49
CA PRO A 24 -3.31 -10.02 8.49
C PRO A 24 -4.60 -9.42 9.08
N ARG A 25 -4.79 -9.55 10.41
CA ARG A 25 -5.92 -8.95 11.13
C ARG A 25 -5.93 -7.42 11.02
N ILE A 26 -4.75 -6.79 11.02
CA ILE A 26 -4.62 -5.35 10.84
C ILE A 26 -5.11 -4.93 9.45
N ALA A 27 -4.75 -5.67 8.40
CA ALA A 27 -5.26 -5.39 7.05
C ALA A 27 -6.79 -5.48 6.99
N HIS A 28 -7.39 -6.51 7.60
CA HIS A 28 -8.85 -6.64 7.66
C HIS A 28 -9.55 -5.54 8.45
N ALA A 29 -8.95 -5.06 9.54
CA ALA A 29 -9.54 -3.99 10.36
C ALA A 29 -9.35 -2.59 9.76
N SER A 30 -8.30 -2.39 8.95
CA SER A 30 -7.91 -1.08 8.43
C SER A 30 -8.38 -0.80 7.01
N LEU A 31 -8.51 -1.82 6.15
CA LEU A 31 -8.91 -1.65 4.76
C LEU A 31 -10.44 -1.60 4.62
N PRO A 32 -10.96 -0.86 3.63
CA PRO A 32 -12.40 -0.81 3.40
C PRO A 32 -12.97 -2.21 3.10
N PRO A 33 -14.16 -2.54 3.62
CA PRO A 33 -14.79 -3.82 3.34
C PRO A 33 -15.07 -3.95 1.84
N VAL A 34 -14.80 -5.12 1.28
CA VAL A 34 -15.11 -5.41 -0.12
C VAL A 34 -16.62 -5.61 -0.23
N MET A 35 -17.32 -4.63 -0.81
CA MET A 35 -18.78 -4.67 -0.96
C MET A 35 -19.15 -5.27 -2.31
N SER A 36 -20.03 -6.28 -2.31
CA SER A 36 -20.56 -6.90 -3.52
C SER A 36 -21.53 -5.99 -4.28
N GLU A 37 -22.22 -5.10 -3.56
CA GLU A 37 -23.25 -4.19 -4.08
C GLU A 37 -22.74 -2.75 -3.91
N GLY A 38 -22.62 -1.98 -5.00
CA GLY A 38 -22.18 -0.57 -4.97
C GLY A 38 -20.68 -0.31 -5.12
N GLY A 39 -19.86 -1.35 -5.17
CA GLY A 39 -18.41 -1.26 -5.37
C GLY A 39 -17.64 -0.93 -4.10
N THR A 40 -16.38 -1.40 -4.02
CA THR A 40 -15.51 -1.11 -2.88
C THR A 40 -15.03 0.34 -2.98
N PRO A 41 -15.22 1.18 -1.95
CA PRO A 41 -14.78 2.57 -2.00
C PRO A 41 -13.25 2.64 -2.16
N PRO A 42 -12.74 3.62 -2.93
CA PRO A 42 -11.31 3.72 -3.19
C PRO A 42 -10.55 4.10 -1.92
N VAL A 43 -9.38 3.47 -1.73
CA VAL A 43 -8.40 3.87 -0.72
C VAL A 43 -7.75 5.17 -1.19
N ARG A 44 -8.19 6.30 -0.64
CA ARG A 44 -7.80 7.64 -1.08
C ARG A 44 -6.61 8.16 -0.29
N ILE A 45 -5.51 8.38 -1.01
CA ILE A 45 -4.27 8.96 -0.49
C ILE A 45 -4.46 10.48 -0.38
N ALA A 46 -4.66 10.95 0.85
CA ALA A 46 -4.88 12.37 1.14
C ALA A 46 -3.65 13.05 1.75
N GLN A 47 -2.72 12.27 2.30
CA GLN A 47 -1.53 12.76 2.97
C GLN A 47 -0.27 12.09 2.38
N ARG A 48 0.89 12.65 2.71
CA ARG A 48 2.18 12.08 2.35
C ARG A 48 3.18 12.24 3.49
N MET A 49 4.03 11.25 3.67
CA MET A 49 5.15 11.26 4.60
C MET A 49 6.44 11.31 3.80
N ARG A 50 7.35 12.23 4.12
CA ARG A 50 8.66 12.30 3.44
C ARG A 50 9.50 11.08 3.80
N LEU A 51 10.29 10.59 2.84
CA LEU A 51 11.23 9.48 3.02
C LEU A 51 12.52 9.97 3.70
N GLU A 52 12.38 10.67 4.81
CA GLU A 52 13.50 11.13 5.65
C GLU A 52 13.81 10.07 6.72
N GLN A 53 15.07 9.96 7.11
CA GLN A 53 15.55 8.91 8.02
C GLN A 53 14.72 8.80 9.30
N ALA A 54 14.41 9.92 9.97
CA ALA A 54 13.62 9.92 11.21
C ALA A 54 12.22 9.31 11.03
N GLN A 55 11.58 9.54 9.88
CA GLN A 55 10.26 8.98 9.57
C GLN A 55 10.34 7.47 9.29
N LEU A 56 11.36 7.07 8.53
CA LEU A 56 11.62 5.67 8.22
C LEU A 56 11.97 4.86 9.47
N GLU A 57 12.71 5.43 10.42
CA GLU A 57 13.02 4.81 11.71
C GLU A 57 11.76 4.56 12.55
N GLY A 58 10.80 5.50 12.53
CA GLY A 58 9.51 5.32 13.20
C GLY A 58 8.71 4.15 12.61
N VAL A 59 8.67 4.07 11.28
CA VAL A 59 8.06 2.96 10.55
C VAL A 59 8.78 1.63 10.84
N ALA A 60 10.11 1.61 10.78
CA ALA A 60 10.92 0.43 11.03
C ALA A 60 10.74 -0.10 12.46
N ARG A 61 10.57 0.79 13.45
CA ARG A 61 10.29 0.40 14.83
C ARG A 61 8.96 -0.35 14.97
N LYS A 62 7.89 0.15 14.33
CA LYS A 62 6.59 -0.55 14.31
C LYS A 62 6.68 -1.91 13.62
N MET A 63 7.53 -2.03 12.60
CA MET A 63 7.79 -3.31 11.91
C MET A 63 8.51 -4.37 12.77
N GLN A 64 9.05 -4.02 13.94
CA GLN A 64 9.65 -5.00 14.85
C GLN A 64 8.59 -5.80 15.62
N MET A 65 7.37 -5.28 15.73
CA MET A 65 6.27 -5.89 16.49
C MET A 65 5.24 -6.47 15.52
N VAL A 66 5.20 -7.79 15.36
CA VAL A 66 4.35 -8.50 14.38
C VAL A 66 2.86 -8.16 14.54
N GLU A 67 2.40 -7.95 15.77
CA GLU A 67 1.01 -7.59 16.09
C GLU A 67 0.68 -6.11 15.91
N GLU A 68 1.66 -5.26 15.56
CA GLU A 68 1.45 -3.82 15.33
C GLU A 68 1.59 -3.41 13.87
N HIS A 69 1.95 -4.34 12.98
CA HIS A 69 2.10 -4.03 11.56
C HIS A 69 1.58 -5.11 10.63
N CYS A 70 1.24 -4.72 9.41
CA CYS A 70 0.95 -5.61 8.30
C CYS A 70 1.60 -5.07 7.03
N ILE A 71 2.24 -5.95 6.26
CA ILE A 71 2.88 -5.62 4.99
C ILE A 71 2.13 -6.34 3.89
N LEU A 72 1.69 -5.56 2.91
CA LEU A 72 1.05 -6.05 1.70
C LEU A 72 1.80 -5.54 0.48
N LEU A 73 1.72 -6.30 -0.60
CA LEU A 73 2.18 -5.88 -1.91
C LEU A 73 0.98 -5.57 -2.80
N ALA A 74 0.87 -4.33 -3.26
CA ALA A 74 -0.17 -3.91 -4.20
C ALA A 74 0.35 -4.05 -5.65
N LEU A 75 -0.35 -4.88 -6.43
CA LEU A 75 -0.10 -5.11 -7.85
C LEU A 75 -1.31 -4.64 -8.67
N PRO A 76 -1.12 -4.11 -9.88
CA PRO A 76 -2.23 -3.73 -10.75
C PRO A 76 -3.05 -4.97 -11.12
N CYS A 77 -4.38 -4.83 -11.10
CA CYS A 77 -5.31 -5.88 -11.49
C CYS A 77 -6.37 -5.35 -12.44
N GLY A 78 -6.85 -6.18 -13.36
CA GLY A 78 -7.86 -5.81 -14.35
C GLY A 78 -8.68 -7.03 -14.77
N ARG A 79 -9.75 -6.79 -15.52
CA ARG A 79 -10.66 -7.84 -15.99
C ARG A 79 -10.06 -8.69 -17.11
N ASP A 80 -9.18 -8.09 -17.90
CA ASP A 80 -8.47 -8.69 -19.01
C ASP A 80 -7.05 -8.10 -19.13
N HIS A 81 -6.27 -8.60 -20.08
CA HIS A 81 -4.89 -8.18 -20.28
C HIS A 81 -4.77 -6.67 -20.59
N MET A 82 -5.68 -6.12 -21.39
CA MET A 82 -5.63 -4.71 -21.76
C MET A 82 -5.95 -3.80 -20.57
N ASP A 83 -6.94 -4.19 -19.76
CA ASP A 83 -7.25 -3.50 -18.51
C ASP A 83 -6.06 -3.57 -17.53
N VAL A 84 -5.44 -4.75 -17.34
CA VAL A 84 -4.23 -4.87 -16.50
C VAL A 84 -3.11 -3.92 -16.95
N LEU A 85 -2.86 -3.82 -18.26
CA LEU A 85 -1.88 -2.88 -18.81
C LEU A 85 -2.26 -1.42 -18.53
N GLN A 86 -3.53 -1.07 -18.69
CA GLN A 86 -4.04 0.27 -18.38
C GLN A 86 -3.87 0.59 -16.89
N GLN A 87 -4.25 -0.32 -15.99
CA GLN A 87 -4.11 -0.14 -14.54
C GLN A 87 -2.64 -0.07 -14.12
N SER A 88 -1.76 -0.85 -14.76
CA SER A 88 -0.30 -0.78 -14.56
C SER A 88 0.24 0.60 -14.96
N ASN A 89 -0.19 1.14 -16.10
CA ASN A 89 0.19 2.49 -16.53
C ASN A 89 -0.34 3.58 -15.59
N ASN A 90 -1.59 3.46 -15.14
CA ASN A 90 -2.17 4.39 -14.17
C ASN A 90 -1.42 4.35 -12.83
N LEU A 91 -1.08 3.16 -12.34
CA LEU A 91 -0.30 2.97 -11.12
C LEU A 91 1.09 3.60 -11.26
N ARG A 92 1.77 3.36 -12.38
CA ARG A 92 3.11 3.89 -12.65
C ARG A 92 3.10 5.42 -12.73
N ASN A 93 2.21 5.99 -13.55
CA ASN A 93 2.19 7.42 -13.82
C ASN A 93 1.55 8.24 -12.69
N GLY A 94 0.40 7.77 -12.19
CA GLY A 94 -0.38 8.49 -11.18
C GLY A 94 0.18 8.36 -9.77
N PHE A 95 0.76 7.20 -9.43
CA PHE A 95 1.20 6.89 -8.06
C PHE A 95 2.71 6.81 -7.94
N ILE A 96 3.36 5.87 -8.63
CA ILE A 96 4.79 5.57 -8.46
C ILE A 96 5.62 6.81 -8.80
N ASN A 97 5.47 7.36 -10.01
CA ASN A 97 6.22 8.54 -10.45
C ASN A 97 5.95 9.76 -9.55
N TYR A 98 4.70 9.95 -9.13
CA TYR A 98 4.35 11.07 -8.25
C TYR A 98 5.01 10.93 -6.87
N LEU A 99 4.86 9.79 -6.19
CA LEU A 99 5.46 9.52 -4.88
C LEU A 99 7.00 9.61 -4.93
N GLN A 100 7.62 9.04 -5.97
CA GLN A 100 9.08 9.12 -6.18
C GLN A 100 9.55 10.56 -6.39
N SER A 101 8.88 11.33 -7.27
CA SER A 101 9.24 12.74 -7.52
C SER A 101 9.11 13.61 -6.27
N LYS A 102 8.22 13.24 -5.35
CA LYS A 102 8.04 13.92 -4.07
C LYS A 102 8.90 13.34 -2.94
N GLN A 103 9.67 12.30 -3.22
CA GLN A 103 10.45 11.54 -2.24
C GLN A 103 9.62 11.25 -0.99
N ALA A 104 8.41 10.72 -1.20
CA ALA A 104 7.43 10.54 -0.15
C ALA A 104 6.68 9.21 -0.30
N ALA A 105 6.21 8.68 0.82
CA ALA A 105 5.18 7.65 0.89
C ALA A 105 3.79 8.30 0.94
N GLY A 106 2.80 7.68 0.33
CA GLY A 106 1.40 8.03 0.52
C GLY A 106 0.92 7.64 1.92
N ILE A 107 0.02 8.44 2.50
CA ILE A 107 -0.56 8.18 3.82
C ILE A 107 -2.09 8.15 3.71
N VAL A 108 -2.67 7.11 4.30
CA VAL A 108 -4.11 6.96 4.52
C VAL A 108 -4.34 6.64 5.99
N ASN A 109 -5.15 7.45 6.66
CA ASN A 109 -5.57 7.17 8.03
C ASN A 109 -6.86 6.36 7.98
N SER A 110 -6.91 5.29 8.76
CA SER A 110 -8.09 4.45 8.90
C SER A 110 -8.50 4.34 10.36
N ASN A 111 -9.81 4.31 10.58
CA ASN A 111 -10.39 4.22 11.90
C ASN A 111 -10.59 2.74 12.28
N ALA A 112 -10.61 2.45 13.58
CA ALA A 112 -10.99 1.12 14.03
C ALA A 112 -12.46 0.83 13.64
N PRO A 113 -12.81 -0.43 13.29
CA PRO A 113 -14.19 -0.80 13.00
C PRO A 113 -15.15 -0.38 14.12
N GLY A 114 -16.18 0.39 13.79
CA GLY A 114 -17.15 0.89 14.77
C GLY A 114 -16.70 2.09 15.61
N SER A 115 -15.51 2.66 15.35
CA SER A 115 -14.99 3.85 16.01
C SER A 115 -14.73 4.98 15.00
N GLN A 116 -14.78 6.22 15.47
CA GLN A 116 -14.32 7.39 14.69
C GLN A 116 -12.88 7.79 15.01
N GLN A 117 -12.21 7.09 15.93
CA GLN A 117 -10.83 7.37 16.27
C GLN A 117 -9.86 6.73 15.25
N PRO A 118 -8.83 7.47 14.80
CA PRO A 118 -7.80 6.92 13.92
C PRO A 118 -7.03 5.85 14.69
N ALA A 119 -7.04 4.62 14.17
CA ALA A 119 -6.40 3.48 14.81
C ALA A 119 -5.27 2.90 13.95
N TYR A 120 -5.30 3.15 12.65
CA TYR A 120 -4.33 2.60 11.70
C TYR A 120 -3.83 3.66 10.74
N VAL A 121 -2.54 3.58 10.40
CA VAL A 121 -1.91 4.40 9.37
C VAL A 121 -1.38 3.49 8.28
N ILE A 122 -1.90 3.66 7.07
CA ILE A 122 -1.48 2.92 5.88
C ILE A 122 -0.45 3.79 5.14
N HIS A 123 0.78 3.30 5.10
CA HIS A 123 1.90 3.87 4.38
C HIS A 123 2.03 3.17 3.03
N ILE A 124 2.06 3.95 1.96
CA ILE A 124 2.08 3.47 0.58
C ILE A 124 3.40 3.92 -0.03
N PHE A 125 4.37 3.02 -0.05
CA PHE A 125 5.70 3.29 -0.55
C PHE A 125 5.78 2.98 -2.05
N PRO A 126 6.33 3.90 -2.86
CA PRO A 126 6.80 3.54 -4.18
C PRO A 126 8.03 2.62 -4.08
N SER A 127 8.49 2.08 -5.19
CA SER A 127 9.82 1.45 -5.25
C SER A 127 10.89 2.47 -4.85
N CYS A 128 11.51 2.24 -3.70
CA CYS A 128 12.59 3.01 -3.09
C CYS A 128 13.51 2.09 -2.26
N ASP A 129 14.67 2.61 -1.84
CA ASP A 129 15.66 1.84 -1.06
C ASP A 129 15.03 1.17 0.16
N PHE A 130 14.27 1.93 0.96
CA PHE A 130 13.56 1.40 2.12
C PHE A 130 12.62 0.23 1.79
N SER A 131 11.81 0.37 0.73
CA SER A 131 10.87 -0.70 0.33
C SER A 131 11.61 -1.94 -0.19
N SER A 132 12.71 -1.74 -0.91
CA SER A 132 13.49 -2.80 -1.56
C SER A 132 14.27 -3.60 -0.53
N GLU A 133 14.91 -2.92 0.43
CA GLU A 133 15.60 -3.56 1.55
C GLU A 133 14.64 -4.37 2.42
N ASN A 134 13.46 -3.84 2.72
CA ASN A 134 12.46 -4.56 3.50
C ASN A 134 11.92 -5.78 2.75
N LEU A 135 11.63 -5.65 1.45
CA LEU A 135 11.21 -6.79 0.63
C LEU A 135 12.32 -7.84 0.50
N ALA A 136 13.58 -7.43 0.27
CA ALA A 136 14.71 -8.34 0.19
C ALA A 136 14.89 -9.15 1.50
N ARG A 137 14.66 -8.52 2.64
CA ARG A 137 14.75 -9.16 3.96
C ARG A 137 13.59 -10.11 4.25
N ILE A 138 12.38 -9.76 3.84
CA ILE A 138 11.15 -10.46 4.23
C ILE A 138 10.73 -11.51 3.20
N ALA A 139 10.85 -11.20 1.90
CA ALA A 139 10.41 -12.03 0.79
C ALA A 139 11.32 -11.83 -0.44
N PRO A 140 12.57 -12.36 -0.42
CA PRO A 140 13.53 -12.18 -1.50
C PRO A 140 13.04 -12.75 -2.85
N ASP A 141 12.33 -13.87 -2.83
CA ASP A 141 11.77 -14.49 -4.04
C ASP A 141 10.71 -13.60 -4.70
N LEU A 142 9.92 -12.90 -3.87
CA LEU A 142 8.91 -11.96 -4.33
C LEU A 142 9.56 -10.74 -4.98
N LEU A 143 10.65 -10.22 -4.41
CA LEU A 143 11.40 -9.09 -4.97
C LEU A 143 11.88 -9.39 -6.40
N HIS A 144 12.43 -10.58 -6.63
CA HIS A 144 12.87 -10.97 -7.97
C HIS A 144 11.70 -11.06 -8.97
N SER A 145 10.56 -11.57 -8.50
CA SER A 145 9.36 -11.77 -9.32
C SER A 145 8.68 -10.46 -9.75
N ILE A 146 8.89 -9.36 -8.99
CA ILE A 146 8.18 -8.09 -9.19
C ILE A 146 9.07 -6.97 -9.71
N ALA A 147 10.36 -7.24 -9.97
CA ALA A 147 11.33 -6.24 -10.41
C ALA A 147 10.86 -5.45 -11.65
N GLU A 148 10.18 -6.12 -12.58
CA GLU A 148 9.66 -5.54 -13.82
C GLU A 148 8.18 -5.10 -13.75
N ILE A 149 7.51 -5.38 -12.63
CA ILE A 149 6.08 -5.12 -12.46
C ILE A 149 5.89 -3.81 -11.69
N ALA A 150 4.98 -2.96 -12.17
CA ALA A 150 4.56 -1.78 -11.39
C ALA A 150 3.94 -2.24 -10.08
N HIS A 151 4.51 -1.86 -8.94
CA HIS A 151 4.04 -2.28 -7.63
C HIS A 151 4.20 -1.17 -6.59
N LEU A 152 3.44 -1.28 -5.51
CA LEU A 152 3.58 -0.45 -4.31
C LEU A 152 3.69 -1.35 -3.09
N LEU A 153 4.57 -0.98 -2.16
CA LEU A 153 4.65 -1.64 -0.86
C LEU A 153 3.71 -0.93 0.11
N ILE A 154 2.78 -1.68 0.69
CA ILE A 154 1.79 -1.17 1.63
C ILE A 154 2.22 -1.63 3.03
N MET A 155 2.50 -0.69 3.93
CA MET A 155 2.77 -0.96 5.34
C MET A 155 1.66 -0.33 6.18
N ILE A 156 0.92 -1.15 6.89
CA ILE A 156 -0.14 -0.72 7.79
C ILE A 156 0.39 -0.84 9.22
N ALA A 157 0.39 0.26 9.97
CA ALA A 157 0.79 0.27 11.37
C ALA A 157 -0.39 0.68 12.25
N THR A 158 -0.44 0.14 13.47
CA THR A 158 -1.29 0.68 14.54
C THR A 158 -0.75 2.02 15.02
N VAL A 159 -1.63 2.97 15.34
CA VAL A 159 -1.27 4.25 15.99
C VAL A 159 -0.80 3.96 17.41
#